data_AF-A0A968EXV9-F1
#
_entry.id   AF-A0A968EXV9-F1
#
_cell.length_a   1.000
_cell.length_b   1.000
_cell.length_c   1.000
_cell.angle_alpha   90.00
_cell.angle_beta   90.00
_cell.angle_gamma   90.00
#
_symmetry.space_group_name_H-M   'P 1'
#
loop_
_entity.id
_entity.type
_entity.pdbx_description
1 polymer ?
#
loop_
_entity_poly.entity_id
_entity_poly.type
_entity_poly.pdbx_seq_one_letter_code
_entity_poly.pdbx_strand_id
1 'polypeptide(L)'
;DHALVEARHVTELLAAAFEADAPLALPVYGDERGHPAFFRRELFDELLDPALEGGARTVVHRHLEGARLVAMNDPAVVMDIDTPEDYVDALGMSGDGPGAA
;
A
#
# COMPACT_ATOMS: atom_id res chain seq x y z
N ASP A 1 2.75 4.88 9.38
CA ASP A 1 3.72 5.80 8.74
C ASP A 1 3.31 6.27 7.33
N HIS A 2 2.47 5.55 6.59
CA HIS A 2 1.88 6.01 5.30
C HIS A 2 0.90 7.22 5.38
N ALA A 3 1.38 8.40 5.77
CA ALA A 3 0.55 9.59 6.00
C ALA A 3 0.03 10.26 4.71
N LEU A 4 0.65 9.99 3.57
CA LEU A 4 0.32 10.61 2.28
C LEU A 4 -0.82 9.89 1.53
N VAL A 5 -1.28 8.74 2.04
CA VAL A 5 -2.41 8.00 1.46
C VAL A 5 -3.71 8.80 1.59
N GLU A 6 -4.23 9.22 0.45
CA GLU A 6 -5.55 9.87 0.34
C GLU A 6 -6.73 8.90 0.20
N ALA A 7 -7.95 9.41 0.44
CA ALA A 7 -9.21 8.66 0.30
C ALA A 7 -9.45 8.11 -1.13
N ARG A 8 -8.92 8.76 -2.17
CA ARG A 8 -9.02 8.27 -3.54
C ARG A 8 -8.31 6.93 -3.73
N HIS A 9 -7.14 6.72 -3.10
CA HIS A 9 -6.40 5.46 -3.18
C HIS A 9 -7.23 4.32 -2.59
N VAL A 10 -7.85 4.58 -1.43
CA VAL A 10 -8.74 3.60 -0.77
C VAL A 10 -9.94 3.28 -1.67
N THR A 11 -10.59 4.30 -2.24
CA THR A 11 -11.79 4.11 -3.06
C THR A 11 -11.49 3.35 -4.35
N GLU A 12 -10.37 3.67 -5.01
CA GLU A 12 -9.89 2.96 -6.20
C GLU A 12 -9.53 1.50 -5.90
N LEU A 13 -8.82 1.27 -4.78
CA LEU A 13 -8.48 -0.08 -4.32
C LEU A 13 -9.73 -0.92 -4.05
N LEU A 14 -10.72 -0.35 -3.35
CA LEU A 14 -11.98 -1.03 -3.05
C LEU A 14 -12.74 -1.36 -4.33
N ALA A 15 -12.87 -0.40 -5.25
CA ALA A 15 -13.57 -0.62 -6.53
C ALA A 15 -12.95 -1.79 -7.29
N ALA A 16 -11.62 -1.81 -7.43
CA ALA A 16 -10.91 -2.90 -8.10
C ALA A 16 -11.06 -4.25 -7.38
N ALA A 17 -11.03 -4.26 -6.04
CA ALA A 17 -11.18 -5.47 -5.25
C ALA A 17 -12.58 -6.09 -5.38
N PHE A 18 -13.63 -5.24 -5.41
CA PHE A 18 -15.01 -5.69 -5.60
C PHE A 18 -15.28 -6.13 -7.04
N GLU A 19 -14.76 -5.43 -8.04
CA GLU A 19 -14.91 -5.79 -9.45
C GLU A 19 -14.28 -7.15 -9.76
N ALA A 20 -13.08 -7.41 -9.23
CA ALA A 20 -12.35 -8.66 -9.47
C ALA A 20 -12.80 -9.81 -8.55
N ASP A 21 -13.74 -9.56 -7.64
CA ASP A 21 -14.09 -10.44 -6.52
C ASP A 21 -12.87 -10.99 -5.76
N ALA A 22 -11.82 -10.17 -5.62
CA ALA A 22 -10.52 -10.63 -5.16
C ALA A 22 -10.49 -10.81 -3.62
N PRO A 23 -9.81 -11.86 -3.11
CA PRO A 23 -9.56 -12.05 -1.68
C PRO A 23 -8.65 -10.98 -1.09
N LEU A 24 -7.69 -10.51 -1.90
CA LEU A 24 -6.64 -9.57 -1.55
C LEU A 24 -6.51 -8.55 -2.68
N ALA A 25 -6.36 -7.26 -2.35
CA ALA A 25 -5.95 -6.25 -3.32
C ALA A 25 -4.86 -5.34 -2.75
N LEU A 26 -3.91 -4.96 -3.61
CA LEU A 26 -2.77 -4.11 -3.24
C LEU A 26 -2.57 -3.02 -4.29
N PRO A 27 -2.32 -1.76 -3.89
CA PRO A 27 -1.86 -0.74 -4.80
C PRO A 27 -0.42 -1.05 -5.25
N VAL A 28 -0.09 -0.64 -6.46
CA VAL A 28 1.24 -0.79 -7.05
C VAL A 28 1.64 0.53 -7.70
N TYR A 29 2.81 1.05 -7.34
CA TYR A 29 3.44 2.19 -8.01
C TYR A 29 4.75 1.73 -8.63
N GLY A 30 4.86 1.78 -9.97
CA GLY A 30 5.97 1.15 -10.69
C GLY A 30 5.99 -0.36 -10.47
N ASP A 31 7.10 -0.86 -9.91
CA ASP A 31 7.28 -2.28 -9.56
C ASP A 31 7.06 -2.55 -8.05
N GLU A 32 6.67 -1.53 -7.29
CA GLU A 32 6.56 -1.60 -5.83
C GLU A 32 5.11 -1.73 -5.38
N ARG A 33 4.85 -2.69 -4.49
CA ARG A 33 3.56 -2.88 -3.83
C ARG A 33 3.47 -1.95 -2.62
N GLY A 34 2.36 -1.24 -2.52
CA GLY A 34 2.14 -0.23 -1.49
C GLY A 34 1.01 -0.55 -0.52
N HIS A 35 0.59 0.50 0.19
CA HIS A 35 -0.50 0.55 1.15
C HIS A 35 -1.60 1.51 0.67
N PRO A 36 -2.86 1.29 1.09
CA PRO A 36 -3.31 0.26 2.04
C PRO A 36 -3.48 -1.12 1.38
N ALA A 37 -3.42 -2.18 2.18
CA ALA A 37 -3.79 -3.52 1.74
C ALA A 37 -5.28 -3.78 2.01
N PHE A 38 -5.99 -4.31 1.02
CA PHE A 38 -7.38 -4.75 1.17
C PHE A 38 -7.41 -6.25 1.44
N PHE A 39 -8.14 -6.66 2.49
CA PHE A 39 -8.41 -8.07 2.78
C PHE A 39 -9.91 -8.30 2.81
N ARG A 40 -10.38 -9.27 2.03
CA ARG A 40 -11.75 -9.75 2.08
C ARG A 40 -11.98 -10.54 3.38
N ARG A 41 -13.23 -10.57 3.83
CA ARG A 41 -13.64 -11.25 5.07
C ARG A 41 -13.18 -12.71 5.15
N GLU A 42 -13.07 -13.41 4.04
CA GLU A 42 -12.60 -14.80 4.01
C GLU A 42 -11.14 -14.98 4.44
N LEU A 43 -10.33 -13.91 4.43
CA LEU A 43 -8.96 -13.94 4.95
C LEU A 43 -8.87 -13.60 6.44
N PHE A 44 -9.97 -13.24 7.10
CA PHE A 44 -9.93 -12.78 8.50
C PHE A 44 -9.54 -13.89 9.46
N ASP A 45 -9.99 -15.13 9.23
CA ASP A 45 -9.65 -16.27 10.08
C ASP A 45 -8.13 -16.49 10.11
N GLU A 46 -7.45 -16.29 8.98
CA GLU A 46 -5.99 -16.40 8.88
C GLU A 46 -5.29 -15.20 9.53
N LEU A 47 -5.78 -13.97 9.29
CA LEU A 47 -5.22 -12.74 9.85
C LEU A 47 -5.29 -12.67 11.38
N LEU A 48 -6.32 -13.29 11.96
CA LEU A 48 -6.57 -13.30 13.40
C LEU A 48 -5.95 -14.50 14.12
N ASP A 49 -5.29 -15.41 13.41
CA ASP A 49 -4.60 -16.55 14.01
C ASP A 49 -3.44 -16.07 14.90
N PRO A 50 -3.47 -16.34 16.22
CA PRO A 50 -2.37 -15.97 17.12
C PRO A 50 -1.04 -16.65 16.79
N ALA A 51 -1.06 -17.75 16.05
CA ALA A 51 0.13 -18.46 15.58
C ALA A 51 0.68 -17.89 14.26
N LEU A 52 0.07 -16.85 13.69
CA LEU A 52 0.53 -16.23 12.45
C LEU A 52 1.85 -15.47 12.64
N GLU A 53 2.95 -16.17 12.41
CA GLU A 53 4.28 -15.57 12.34
C GLU A 53 4.38 -14.58 11.16
N GLY A 54 4.95 -13.40 11.40
CA GLY A 54 5.11 -12.35 10.38
C GLY A 54 3.87 -11.50 10.10
N GLY A 55 2.75 -11.76 10.80
CA GLY A 55 1.53 -10.94 10.75
C GLY A 55 0.90 -10.86 9.36
N ALA A 56 0.21 -9.75 9.07
CA ALA A 56 -0.53 -9.57 7.82
C ALA A 56 0.32 -9.73 6.54
N ARG A 57 1.63 -9.45 6.62
CA ARG A 57 2.57 -9.65 5.51
C ARG A 57 2.62 -11.12 5.06
N THR A 58 2.47 -12.07 5.99
CA THR A 58 2.43 -13.50 5.69
C THR A 58 1.19 -13.86 4.87
N VAL A 59 0.02 -13.33 5.23
CA VAL A 59 -1.22 -13.50 4.46
C VAL A 59 -1.08 -12.90 3.07
N VAL A 60 -0.48 -11.72 2.95
CA VAL A 60 -0.21 -11.10 1.64
C VAL A 60 0.61 -12.00 0.74
N HIS A 61 1.70 -12.60 1.24
CA HIS A 61 2.54 -13.48 0.43
C HIS A 61 1.83 -14.79 0.04
N ARG A 62 1.03 -15.36 0.94
CA ARG A 62 0.28 -16.60 0.67
C ARG A 62 -0.81 -16.41 -0.39
N HIS A 63 -1.45 -15.25 -0.43
CA HIS A 63 -2.57 -14.95 -1.33
C HIS A 63 -2.16 -14.08 -2.53
N LEU A 64 -0.86 -13.88 -2.77
CA LEU A 64 -0.37 -12.98 -3.81
C LEU A 64 -0.77 -13.43 -5.23
N GLU A 65 -0.83 -14.74 -5.48
CA GLU A 65 -1.22 -15.29 -6.78
C GLU A 65 -2.68 -14.96 -7.13
N GLY A 66 -3.57 -14.93 -6.13
CA GLY A 66 -4.97 -14.55 -6.28
C GLY A 66 -5.24 -13.05 -6.04
N ALA A 67 -4.21 -12.25 -5.83
CA ALA A 67 -4.36 -10.84 -5.48
C ALA A 67 -4.68 -9.96 -6.69
N ARG A 68 -5.55 -8.97 -6.49
CA ARG A 68 -5.74 -7.89 -7.44
C ARG A 68 -4.69 -6.80 -7.21
N LEU A 69 -3.70 -6.73 -8.10
CA LEU A 69 -2.75 -5.62 -8.14
C LEU A 69 -3.36 -4.43 -8.89
N VAL A 70 -3.38 -3.27 -8.24
CA VAL A 70 -3.99 -2.04 -8.74
C VAL A 70 -2.89 -1.03 -9.02
N ALA A 71 -2.55 -0.84 -10.29
CA ALA A 71 -1.56 0.15 -10.69
C ALA A 71 -2.10 1.57 -10.41
N MET A 72 -1.44 2.29 -9.50
CA MET A 72 -1.77 3.66 -9.13
C MET A 72 -0.62 4.56 -9.56
N ASN A 73 -0.93 5.66 -10.24
CA ASN A 73 0.08 6.64 -10.69
C ASN A 73 0.40 7.67 -9.59
N ASP A 74 0.56 7.21 -8.35
CA ASP A 74 0.86 8.06 -7.21
C ASP A 74 1.85 7.39 -6.25
N PRO A 75 3.02 7.99 -5.97
CA PRO A 75 3.99 7.42 -5.05
C PRO A 75 3.50 7.38 -3.59
N ALA A 76 2.43 8.11 -3.24
CA ALA A 76 1.90 8.13 -1.87
C ALA A 76 1.53 6.75 -1.32
N VAL A 77 1.23 5.79 -2.19
CA VAL A 77 0.91 4.42 -1.79
C VAL A 77 2.15 3.62 -1.39
N VAL A 78 3.35 3.99 -1.84
CA VAL A 78 4.61 3.30 -1.49
C VAL A 78 5.49 4.11 -0.54
N MET A 79 5.23 5.40 -0.35
CA MET A 79 5.99 6.24 0.56
C MET A 79 5.71 5.88 2.02
N ASP A 80 6.76 5.44 2.69
CA ASP A 80 6.85 5.19 4.12
C ASP A 80 7.68 6.31 4.78
N ILE A 81 7.35 6.67 6.03
CA ILE A 81 8.00 7.77 6.76
C ILE A 81 8.57 7.22 8.07
N ASP A 82 9.77 6.64 7.97
CA ASP A 82 10.46 6.00 9.10
C ASP A 82 11.63 6.84 9.64
N THR A 83 12.21 7.69 8.80
CA THR A 83 13.39 8.50 9.13
C THR A 83 13.09 10.01 9.12
N PRO A 84 13.90 10.82 9.81
CA PRO A 84 13.81 12.29 9.70
C PRO A 84 13.95 12.78 8.25
N GLU A 85 14.76 12.10 7.45
CA GLU A 85 14.92 12.37 6.02
C GLU A 85 13.61 12.13 5.25
N ASP A 86 12.94 10.98 5.47
CA ASP A 86 11.64 10.68 4.85
C ASP A 86 10.59 11.73 5.21
N TYR A 87 10.63 12.26 6.43
CA TYR A 87 9.73 13.31 6.87
C TYR A 87 9.97 14.63 6.14
N VAL A 88 11.23 15.01 5.92
CA VAL A 88 11.61 16.20 5.15
C VAL A 88 11.19 16.06 3.68
N ASP A 89 11.40 14.87 3.11
CA ASP A 89 10.94 14.53 1.75
C ASP A 89 9.41 14.62 1.64
N ALA A 90 8.66 14.06 2.61
CA ALA A 90 7.21 14.09 2.64
C ALA A 90 6.63 15.52 2.77
N LEU A 91 7.38 16.45 3.37
CA LEU A 91 7.01 17.87 3.43
C LEU A 91 7.34 18.64 2.14
N GLY A 92 7.98 18.01 1.15
CA GLY A 92 8.47 18.67 -0.05
C GLY A 92 9.61 19.65 0.23
N MET A 93 10.26 19.53 1.39
CA MET A 93 11.35 20.41 1.82
C MET A 93 12.71 20.03 1.17
N SER A 94 12.74 18.94 0.41
CA SER A 94 13.90 18.42 -0.33
C SER A 94 13.87 18.76 -1.82
N GLY A 95 12.83 19.45 -2.31
CA GLY A 95 12.72 19.89 -3.69
C GLY A 95 13.36 21.25 -3.93
N ASP A 96 14.58 21.24 -4.46
CA ASP A 96 15.25 22.29 -5.24
C ASP A 96 14.97 23.76 -4.82
N GLY A 97 15.86 24.32 -4.00
CA GLY A 97 16.01 25.77 -3.94
C GLY A 97 16.33 26.31 -5.34
N PRO A 98 15.98 27.57 -5.68
CA PRO A 98 16.24 28.08 -7.01
C PRO A 98 17.75 28.22 -7.24
N GLY A 99 18.33 27.32 -8.03
CA GLY A 99 19.50 27.59 -8.88
C GLY A 99 20.70 26.64 -8.77
N ALA A 100 21.00 25.95 -9.88
CA ALA A 100 22.37 25.79 -10.41
C ALA A 100 22.36 25.23 -11.85
N ALA A 101 22.27 26.14 -12.85
CA ALA A 101 22.97 26.18 -14.16
C ALA A 101 22.14 26.93 -15.22
#